data_AF-A0A2U2HGT3-F1
#
_entry.id   AF-A0A2U2HGT3-F1
#
_cell.length_a   1.000
_cell.length_b   1.000
_cell.length_c   1.000
_cell.angle_alpha   90.00
_cell.angle_beta   90.00
_cell.angle_gamma   90.00
#
_symmetry.space_group_name_H-M   'P 1'
#
loop_
_entity.id
_entity.type
_entity.pdbx_description
1 polymer ?
#
loop_
_entity_poly.entity_id
_entity_poly.type
_entity_poly.pdbx_seq_one_letter_code
_entity_poly.pdbx_strand_id
1 'polypeptide(L)'
;METAVSSKSWPEDLQNYAATRLLRPRIALLWLVVGACMLAASAGGGPDRMAASMLLAAFLIAQFRLWDDLADRAHDARHHARRVLVGSPHAGRFSQLCVAGALPVLGLLWAWREPMRLAAYGLLCAAMAGLYLASGAWPRLLRAQLVLLKYPSFVWLVASGVSPRAGLGLGAALWLVLALHDLLSDRTLQAGPHWRALAAIECLALIALLGLAALGFFKPVH
;
A
#
# COMPACT_ATOMS: atom_id res chain seq x y z
N MET A 1 -23.29 10.58 -31.22
CA MET A 1 -22.20 10.20 -30.29
C MET A 1 -20.94 10.10 -31.11
N GLU A 2 -20.10 11.14 -31.10
CA GLU A 2 -18.76 11.06 -31.70
C GLU A 2 -17.89 10.15 -30.84
N THR A 3 -17.48 9.01 -31.40
CA THR A 3 -16.44 8.18 -30.81
C THR A 3 -15.12 8.91 -31.01
N ALA A 4 -14.72 9.74 -30.05
CA ALA A 4 -13.38 10.30 -30.01
C ALA A 4 -12.37 9.13 -29.98
N VAL A 5 -11.74 8.86 -31.12
CA VAL A 5 -10.67 7.87 -31.22
C VAL A 5 -9.49 8.44 -30.44
N SER A 6 -9.28 7.93 -29.23
CA SER A 6 -8.14 8.33 -28.39
C SER A 6 -6.84 7.92 -29.09
N SER A 7 -6.12 8.90 -29.63
CA SER A 7 -4.84 8.73 -30.35
C SER A 7 -3.65 8.39 -29.44
N LYS A 8 -3.87 8.25 -28.12
CA LYS A 8 -2.78 8.02 -27.16
C LYS A 8 -2.16 6.65 -27.35
N SER A 9 -0.83 6.60 -27.37
CA SER A 9 -0.09 5.34 -27.41
C SER A 9 0.02 4.70 -26.01
N TRP A 10 0.19 3.38 -25.95
CA TRP A 10 0.41 2.67 -24.69
C TRP A 10 1.62 3.20 -23.88
N PRO A 11 2.80 3.44 -24.50
CA PRO A 11 3.95 4.00 -23.78
C PRO A 11 3.67 5.37 -23.15
N GLU A 12 2.93 6.24 -23.84
CA GLU A 12 2.54 7.56 -23.30
C GLU A 12 1.64 7.42 -22.08
N ASP A 13 0.63 6.55 -22.12
CA ASP A 13 -0.25 6.30 -20.96
C ASP A 13 0.54 5.74 -19.78
N LEU A 14 1.48 4.83 -20.02
CA LEU A 14 2.34 4.25 -18.98
C LEU A 14 3.27 5.30 -18.36
N GLN A 15 3.92 6.13 -19.17
CA GLN A 15 4.80 7.20 -18.70
C GLN A 15 4.01 8.23 -17.88
N ASN A 16 2.84 8.64 -18.38
CA ASN A 16 1.95 9.55 -17.67
C ASN A 16 1.47 8.94 -16.35
N TYR A 17 1.14 7.65 -16.33
CA TYR A 17 0.77 6.95 -15.10
C TYR A 17 1.93 6.94 -14.11
N ALA A 18 3.14 6.57 -14.53
CA ALA A 18 4.31 6.55 -13.67
C ALA A 18 4.61 7.93 -13.07
N ALA A 19 4.65 8.98 -13.89
CA ALA A 19 4.90 10.35 -13.45
C ALA A 19 3.83 10.85 -12.47
N THR A 20 2.56 10.55 -12.74
CA THR A 20 1.45 11.08 -11.93
C THR A 20 1.07 10.22 -10.74
N ARG A 21 1.48 8.95 -10.66
CA ARG A 21 1.05 8.03 -9.59
C ARG A 21 2.18 7.39 -8.83
N LEU A 22 3.32 7.10 -9.45
CA LEU A 22 4.44 6.39 -8.81
C LEU A 22 5.58 7.33 -8.41
N LEU A 23 5.91 8.32 -9.25
CA LEU A 23 7.02 9.26 -9.05
C LEU A 23 6.64 10.50 -8.25
N ARG A 24 5.50 10.48 -7.54
CA ARG A 24 5.12 11.61 -6.67
C ARG A 24 5.99 11.61 -5.41
N PRO A 25 6.38 12.79 -4.89
CA PRO A 25 7.16 12.90 -3.65
C PRO A 25 6.55 12.13 -2.46
N ARG A 26 5.21 12.11 -2.35
CA ARG A 26 4.50 11.35 -1.32
C ARG A 26 4.71 9.84 -1.38
N ILE A 27 4.87 9.28 -2.59
CA ILE A 27 5.10 7.85 -2.78
C ILE A 27 6.56 7.51 -2.52
N ALA A 28 7.48 8.39 -2.93
CA ALA A 28 8.87 8.28 -2.52
C ALA A 28 9.01 8.32 -0.99
N LEU A 29 8.30 9.23 -0.31
CA LEU A 29 8.27 9.28 1.16
C LEU A 29 7.70 7.99 1.76
N LEU A 30 6.59 7.48 1.25
CA LEU A 30 6.02 6.21 1.70
C LEU A 30 7.02 5.04 1.54
N TRP A 31 7.71 4.99 0.41
CA TRP A 31 8.77 4.00 0.16
C TRP A 31 9.91 4.13 1.17
N LEU A 32 10.38 5.37 1.43
CA LEU A 32 11.41 5.64 2.44
C LEU A 32 10.94 5.28 3.85
N VAL A 33 9.69 5.55 4.21
CA VAL A 33 9.13 5.20 5.52
C VAL A 33 9.03 3.68 5.69
N VAL A 34 8.52 2.96 4.69
CA VAL A 34 8.50 1.48 4.71
C VAL A 34 9.92 0.92 4.81
N GLY A 35 10.88 1.49 4.07
CA GLY A 35 12.30 1.14 4.15
C GLY A 35 12.91 1.44 5.53
N ALA A 36 12.60 2.59 6.12
CA ALA A 36 13.07 2.96 7.46
C ALA A 36 12.48 2.05 8.54
N CYS A 37 11.18 1.73 8.45
CA CYS A 37 10.55 0.73 9.33
C CYS A 37 11.26 -0.62 9.21
N MET A 38 11.63 -1.04 7.99
CA MET A 38 12.42 -2.26 7.79
C MET A 38 13.80 -2.17 8.44
N LEU A 39 14.53 -1.06 8.26
CA LEU A 39 15.86 -0.87 8.87
C LEU A 39 15.80 -0.90 10.39
N ALA A 40 14.81 -0.22 10.97
CA ALA A 40 14.59 -0.20 12.41
C ALA A 40 14.19 -1.56 12.97
N ALA A 41 13.53 -2.39 12.17
CA ALA A 41 13.00 -3.67 12.60
C ALA A 41 13.96 -4.84 12.39
N SER A 42 14.88 -4.75 11.43
CA SER A 42 15.72 -5.88 11.01
C SER A 42 16.87 -6.15 11.96
N ALA A 43 16.98 -7.39 12.46
CA ALA A 43 18.12 -7.83 13.26
C ALA A 43 19.21 -8.45 12.36
N GLY A 44 19.99 -7.58 11.70
CA GLY A 44 21.13 -8.00 10.89
C GLY A 44 20.79 -8.39 9.45
N GLY A 45 21.65 -7.97 8.54
CA GLY A 45 21.57 -8.23 7.11
C GLY A 45 22.69 -7.50 6.39
N GLY A 46 23.31 -8.16 5.40
CA GLY A 46 24.30 -7.51 4.54
C GLY A 46 23.66 -6.47 3.61
N PRO A 47 24.48 -5.63 2.94
CA PRO A 47 24.00 -4.60 2.02
C PRO A 47 23.11 -5.16 0.90
N ASP A 48 23.39 -6.38 0.43
CA ASP A 48 22.60 -7.05 -0.61
C ASP A 48 21.17 -7.34 -0.15
N ARG A 49 20.99 -7.75 1.12
CA ARG A 49 19.67 -8.01 1.69
C ARG A 49 18.89 -6.72 1.87
N MET A 50 19.57 -5.64 2.27
CA MET A 50 18.98 -4.30 2.36
C MET A 50 18.51 -3.82 0.97
N ALA A 51 19.35 -3.95 -0.06
CA ALA A 51 18.99 -3.60 -1.42
C ALA A 51 17.79 -4.42 -1.94
N ALA A 52 17.81 -5.74 -1.75
CA ALA A 52 16.70 -6.62 -2.12
C ALA A 52 15.39 -6.25 -1.42
N SER A 53 15.47 -5.83 -0.15
CA SER A 53 14.31 -5.43 0.64
C SER A 53 13.74 -4.08 0.19
N MET A 54 14.60 -3.11 -0.13
CA MET A 54 14.18 -1.83 -0.71
C MET A 54 13.52 -2.02 -2.09
N LEU A 55 14.07 -2.93 -2.91
CA LEU A 55 13.46 -3.33 -4.18
C LEU A 55 12.10 -4.01 -3.97
N LEU A 56 12.01 -4.94 -3.02
CA LEU A 56 10.76 -5.60 -2.66
C LEU A 56 9.69 -4.58 -2.24
N ALA A 57 10.05 -3.62 -1.37
CA ALA A 57 9.15 -2.54 -0.97
C ALA A 57 8.68 -1.70 -2.17
N ALA A 58 9.57 -1.36 -3.10
CA ALA A 58 9.23 -0.61 -4.30
C ALA A 58 8.23 -1.38 -5.18
N PHE A 59 8.46 -2.68 -5.41
CA PHE A 59 7.55 -3.52 -6.20
C PHE A 59 6.20 -3.68 -5.52
N LEU A 60 6.15 -3.94 -4.21
CA LEU A 60 4.90 -4.03 -3.45
C LEU A 60 4.11 -2.72 -3.55
N ILE A 61 4.74 -1.58 -3.31
CA ILE A 61 4.08 -0.27 -3.39
C ILE A 61 3.56 -0.03 -4.82
N ALA A 62 4.38 -0.25 -5.85
CA ALA A 62 3.99 -0.01 -7.24
C ALA A 62 2.83 -0.92 -7.68
N GLN A 63 2.92 -2.21 -7.37
CA GLN A 63 1.93 -3.21 -7.73
C GLN A 63 0.59 -2.94 -7.05
N PHE A 64 0.56 -2.83 -5.73
CA PHE A 64 -0.69 -2.60 -5.02
C PHE A 64 -1.25 -1.21 -5.28
N ARG A 65 -0.42 -0.20 -5.59
CA ARG A 65 -0.92 1.10 -6.01
C ARG A 65 -1.64 1.02 -7.36
N LEU A 66 -1.08 0.27 -8.31
CA LEU A 66 -1.74 0.02 -9.59
C LEU A 66 -3.03 -0.77 -9.41
N TRP A 67 -3.04 -1.74 -8.50
CA TRP A 67 -4.24 -2.50 -8.18
C TRP A 67 -5.34 -1.61 -7.59
N ASP A 68 -5.02 -0.74 -6.63
CA ASP A 68 -5.97 0.24 -6.06
C ASP A 68 -6.57 1.10 -7.16
N ASP A 69 -5.73 1.66 -8.02
CA ASP A 69 -6.15 2.58 -9.08
C ASP A 69 -7.05 1.89 -10.12
N LEU A 70 -6.81 0.61 -10.40
CA LEU A 70 -7.68 -0.22 -11.26
C LEU A 70 -9.01 -0.52 -10.57
N ALA A 71 -9.00 -0.87 -9.29
CA ALA A 71 -10.21 -1.19 -8.52
C ALA A 71 -11.11 0.05 -8.33
N ASP A 72 -10.50 1.22 -8.13
CA ASP A 72 -11.22 2.48 -7.95
C ASP A 72 -11.58 3.20 -9.26
N ARG A 73 -11.29 2.61 -10.43
CA ARG A 73 -11.52 3.25 -11.74
C ARG A 73 -12.95 3.78 -11.91
N ALA A 74 -13.98 3.02 -11.52
CA ALA A 74 -15.38 3.43 -11.66
C ALA A 74 -15.78 4.56 -10.69
N HIS A 75 -15.13 4.64 -9.53
CA HIS A 75 -15.31 5.74 -8.59
C HIS A 75 -14.57 6.98 -9.09
N ASP A 76 -13.34 6.80 -9.57
CA ASP A 76 -12.49 7.83 -10.14
C ASP A 76 -13.11 8.45 -11.40
N ALA A 77 -13.83 7.68 -12.22
CA ALA A 77 -14.57 8.22 -13.36
C ALA A 77 -15.58 9.31 -12.95
N ARG A 78 -16.15 9.19 -11.74
CA ARG A 78 -17.15 10.13 -11.20
C ARG A 78 -16.54 11.34 -10.48
N HIS A 79 -15.41 11.16 -9.79
CA HIS A 79 -14.84 12.19 -8.90
C HIS A 79 -13.50 12.76 -9.39
N HIS A 80 -12.82 12.03 -10.25
CA HIS A 80 -11.45 12.29 -10.68
C HIS A 80 -11.25 11.96 -12.16
N ALA A 81 -12.13 12.44 -13.02
CA ALA A 81 -12.16 12.13 -14.46
C ALA A 81 -10.82 12.39 -15.19
N ARG A 82 -9.95 13.24 -14.63
CA ARG A 82 -8.61 13.53 -15.16
C ARG A 82 -7.55 12.45 -14.87
N ARG A 83 -7.85 11.41 -14.09
CA ARG A 83 -6.89 10.33 -13.79
C ARG A 83 -6.61 9.52 -15.05
N VAL A 84 -5.34 9.15 -15.25
CA VAL A 84 -4.85 8.44 -16.45
C VAL A 84 -5.65 7.18 -16.74
N LEU A 85 -5.89 6.32 -15.74
CA LEU A 85 -6.64 5.07 -15.93
C LEU A 85 -8.12 5.26 -16.28
N VAL A 86 -8.73 6.40 -15.93
CA VAL A 86 -10.13 6.66 -16.29
C VAL A 86 -10.22 6.83 -17.81
N GLY A 87 -9.39 7.70 -18.38
CA GLY A 87 -9.40 8.03 -19.81
C GLY A 87 -8.57 7.12 -20.71
N SER A 88 -7.78 6.20 -20.15
CA SER A 88 -6.93 5.29 -20.95
C SER A 88 -7.76 4.18 -21.59
N PRO A 89 -7.63 3.94 -22.92
CA PRO A 89 -8.20 2.75 -23.56
C PRO A 89 -7.42 1.48 -23.22
N HIS A 90 -6.24 1.59 -22.59
CA HIS A 90 -5.32 0.49 -22.29
C HIS A 90 -5.49 -0.12 -20.90
N ALA A 91 -6.64 0.05 -20.24
CA ALA A 91 -6.83 -0.44 -18.88
C ALA A 91 -6.58 -1.95 -18.73
N GLY A 92 -6.89 -2.76 -19.75
CA GLY A 92 -6.58 -4.19 -19.75
C GLY A 92 -5.06 -4.48 -19.66
N ARG A 93 -4.23 -3.66 -20.32
CA ARG A 93 -2.76 -3.76 -20.24
C ARG A 93 -2.23 -3.34 -18.86
N PHE A 94 -2.88 -2.36 -18.22
CA PHE A 94 -2.57 -2.03 -16.83
C PHE A 94 -2.93 -3.18 -15.86
N SER A 95 -4.04 -3.89 -16.08
CA SER A 95 -4.36 -5.10 -15.30
C SER A 95 -3.32 -6.19 -15.50
N GLN A 96 -2.88 -6.43 -16.75
CA GLN A 96 -1.79 -7.37 -17.05
C GLN A 96 -0.48 -6.96 -16.37
N LEU A 97 -0.14 -5.67 -16.40
CA LEU A 97 1.04 -5.12 -15.72
C LEU A 97 0.95 -5.29 -14.20
N CYS A 98 -0.23 -5.12 -13.61
CA CYS A 98 -0.47 -5.34 -12.19
C CYS A 98 -0.20 -6.81 -11.79
N VAL A 99 -0.67 -7.76 -12.61
CA VAL A 99 -0.41 -9.20 -12.39
C VAL A 99 1.07 -9.52 -12.62
N ALA A 100 1.68 -9.01 -13.70
CA ALA A 100 3.09 -9.19 -13.99
C ALA A 100 4.00 -8.60 -12.91
N GLY A 101 3.57 -7.52 -12.25
CA GLY A 101 4.25 -6.92 -11.10
C GLY A 101 4.39 -7.85 -9.89
N ALA A 102 3.60 -8.93 -9.82
CA ALA A 102 3.75 -9.96 -8.79
C ALA A 102 5.02 -10.82 -8.99
N LEU A 103 5.50 -10.97 -10.23
CA LEU A 103 6.63 -11.83 -10.56
C LEU A 103 7.94 -11.42 -9.86
N PRO A 104 8.38 -10.14 -9.89
CA PRO A 104 9.57 -9.74 -9.14
C PRO A 104 9.41 -9.91 -7.62
N VAL A 105 8.21 -9.69 -7.07
CA VAL A 105 7.91 -9.94 -5.65
C VAL A 105 8.09 -11.41 -5.31
N LEU A 106 7.49 -12.31 -6.10
CA LEU A 106 7.62 -13.75 -5.93
C LEU A 106 9.06 -14.22 -6.09
N GLY A 107 9.79 -13.70 -7.08
CA GLY A 107 11.19 -14.03 -7.31
C GLY A 107 12.09 -13.65 -6.13
N LEU A 108 11.92 -12.45 -5.59
CA LEU A 108 12.67 -11.98 -4.41
C LEU A 108 12.34 -12.81 -3.16
N LEU A 109 11.07 -13.05 -2.89
CA LEU A 109 10.64 -13.85 -1.73
C LEU A 109 11.08 -15.32 -1.84
N TRP A 110 11.04 -15.87 -3.06
CA TRP A 110 11.54 -17.23 -3.34
C TRP A 110 13.05 -17.34 -3.13
N ALA A 111 13.81 -16.36 -3.59
CA ALA A 111 15.26 -16.31 -3.41
C ALA A 111 15.67 -16.28 -1.93
N TRP A 112 14.85 -15.69 -1.06
CA TRP A 112 15.09 -15.70 0.39
C TRP A 112 14.79 -17.04 1.07
N ARG A 113 14.12 -17.97 0.38
CA ARG A 113 13.76 -19.31 0.89
C ARG A 113 12.91 -19.25 2.16
N GLU A 114 12.06 -18.23 2.28
CA GLU A 114 11.16 -18.04 3.44
C GLU A 114 9.69 -18.33 3.03
N PRO A 115 9.23 -19.60 3.08
CA PRO A 115 7.91 -20.00 2.54
C PRO A 115 6.75 -19.30 3.25
N MET A 116 6.90 -18.96 4.54
CA MET A 116 5.91 -18.19 5.28
C MET A 116 5.65 -16.80 4.68
N ARG A 117 6.68 -16.15 4.11
CA ARG A 117 6.50 -14.85 3.44
C ARG A 117 5.77 -14.98 2.12
N LEU A 118 6.06 -16.03 1.36
CA LEU A 118 5.33 -16.35 0.13
C LEU A 118 3.86 -16.60 0.43
N ALA A 119 3.56 -17.40 1.45
CA ALA A 119 2.19 -17.67 1.89
C ALA A 119 1.48 -16.39 2.35
N ALA A 120 2.15 -15.55 3.14
CA ALA A 120 1.59 -14.27 3.59
C ALA A 120 1.33 -13.30 2.43
N TYR A 121 2.22 -13.23 1.45
CA TYR A 121 2.00 -12.43 0.24
C TYR A 121 0.81 -12.97 -0.58
N GLY A 122 0.71 -14.30 -0.74
CA GLY A 122 -0.46 -14.93 -1.37
C GLY A 122 -1.77 -14.61 -0.64
N LEU A 123 -1.77 -14.70 0.70
CA LEU A 123 -2.91 -14.34 1.53
C LEU A 123 -3.26 -12.85 1.40
N LEU A 124 -2.27 -11.97 1.38
CA LEU A 124 -2.48 -10.53 1.17
C LEU A 124 -3.15 -10.26 -0.18
N CYS A 125 -2.66 -10.88 -1.26
CA CYS A 125 -3.28 -10.77 -2.59
C CYS A 125 -4.71 -11.29 -2.58
N ALA A 126 -4.98 -12.44 -1.96
CA ALA A 126 -6.33 -13.01 -1.86
C ALA A 126 -7.28 -12.10 -1.06
N ALA A 127 -6.82 -11.55 0.07
CA ALA A 127 -7.59 -10.63 0.90
C ALA A 127 -7.95 -9.34 0.14
N MET A 128 -6.98 -8.76 -0.58
CA MET A 128 -7.21 -7.56 -1.39
C MET A 128 -8.14 -7.83 -2.58
N ALA A 129 -7.99 -8.98 -3.25
CA ALA A 129 -8.92 -9.40 -4.28
C ALA A 129 -10.34 -9.54 -3.74
N GLY A 130 -10.52 -10.22 -2.59
CA GLY A 130 -11.81 -10.36 -1.93
C GLY A 130 -12.42 -9.01 -1.55
N LEU A 131 -11.62 -8.09 -1.02
CA LEU A 131 -12.06 -6.73 -0.68
C LEU A 131 -12.54 -5.95 -1.91
N TYR A 132 -11.87 -6.10 -3.06
CA TYR A 132 -12.25 -5.42 -4.31
C TYR A 132 -13.47 -6.04 -4.98
N LEU A 133 -13.61 -7.37 -4.93
CA LEU A 133 -14.81 -8.05 -5.39
C LEU A 133 -16.03 -7.68 -4.53
N ALA A 134 -15.84 -7.52 -3.23
CA ALA A 134 -16.89 -7.10 -2.29
C ALA A 134 -17.03 -5.57 -2.17
N SER A 135 -16.43 -4.78 -3.08
CA SER A 135 -16.27 -3.33 -2.91
C SER A 135 -17.59 -2.53 -2.75
N GLY A 136 -18.72 -3.08 -3.19
CA GLY A 136 -20.06 -2.51 -3.00
C GLY A 136 -20.76 -2.88 -1.69
N ALA A 137 -20.25 -3.87 -0.94
CA ALA A 137 -20.85 -4.35 0.30
C ALA A 137 -20.42 -3.54 1.54
N TRP A 138 -19.33 -2.79 1.45
CA TRP A 138 -18.71 -2.10 2.58
C TRP A 138 -18.86 -0.59 2.48
N PRO A 139 -19.14 0.12 3.60
CA PRO A 139 -19.04 1.57 3.63
C PRO A 139 -17.65 2.03 3.21
N ARG A 140 -17.58 3.11 2.42
CA ARG A 140 -16.31 3.65 1.89
C ARG A 140 -15.28 3.91 2.99
N LEU A 141 -15.74 4.44 4.13
CA LEU A 141 -14.91 4.71 5.30
C LEU A 141 -14.19 3.44 5.78
N LEU A 142 -14.93 2.36 5.99
CA LEU A 142 -14.37 1.08 6.44
C LEU A 142 -13.48 0.46 5.35
N ARG A 143 -13.89 0.53 4.09
CA ARG A 143 -13.10 0.02 2.96
C ARG A 143 -11.74 0.71 2.88
N ALA A 144 -11.69 2.03 3.06
CA ALA A 144 -10.43 2.78 3.08
C ALA A 144 -9.48 2.25 4.17
N GLN A 145 -10.00 2.03 5.38
CA GLN A 145 -9.22 1.47 6.49
C GLN A 145 -8.69 0.07 6.20
N LEU A 146 -9.53 -0.80 5.62
CA LEU A 146 -9.16 -2.16 5.26
C LEU A 146 -8.11 -2.21 4.15
N VAL A 147 -8.20 -1.33 3.15
CA VAL A 147 -7.18 -1.23 2.08
C VAL A 147 -5.82 -0.84 2.64
N LEU A 148 -5.77 0.02 3.66
CA LEU A 148 -4.52 0.46 4.27
C LEU A 148 -3.84 -0.64 5.10
N LEU A 149 -4.54 -1.71 5.50
CA LEU A 149 -3.95 -2.81 6.27
C LEU A 149 -2.82 -3.56 5.54
N LYS A 150 -2.71 -3.40 4.21
CA LYS A 150 -1.59 -3.93 3.44
C LYS A 150 -0.23 -3.32 3.82
N TYR A 151 -0.19 -2.10 4.36
CA TYR A 151 1.07 -1.44 4.72
C TYR A 151 1.77 -2.12 5.91
N PRO A 152 1.07 -2.49 7.00
CA PRO A 152 1.61 -3.42 7.99
C PRO A 152 2.16 -4.72 7.39
N SER A 153 1.44 -5.30 6.44
CA SER A 153 1.89 -6.52 5.74
C SER A 153 3.16 -6.27 4.92
N PHE A 154 3.32 -5.10 4.29
CA PHE A 154 4.56 -4.74 3.59
C PHE A 154 5.74 -4.64 4.56
N VAL A 155 5.56 -3.98 5.71
CA VAL A 155 6.61 -3.90 6.73
C VAL A 155 7.04 -5.31 7.15
N TRP A 156 6.09 -6.21 7.40
CA TRP A 156 6.39 -7.59 7.77
C TRP A 156 7.04 -8.40 6.64
N LEU A 157 6.54 -8.27 5.41
CA LEU A 157 7.09 -8.97 4.23
C LEU A 157 8.50 -8.52 3.86
N VAL A 158 8.84 -7.26 4.13
CA VAL A 158 10.13 -6.67 3.76
C VAL A 158 11.15 -6.83 4.88
N ALA A 159 10.75 -6.76 6.14
CA ALA A 159 11.70 -6.73 7.24
C ALA A 159 12.21 -8.14 7.63
N SER A 160 13.52 -8.30 7.73
CA SER A 160 14.18 -9.59 7.99
C SER A 160 14.63 -9.75 9.43
N GLY A 161 14.37 -10.89 10.06
CA GLY A 161 14.85 -11.17 11.43
C GLY A 161 14.21 -10.27 12.49
N VAL A 162 13.00 -9.78 12.24
CA VAL A 162 12.31 -8.82 13.10
C VAL A 162 11.68 -9.52 14.31
N SER A 163 11.83 -8.93 15.50
CA SER A 163 10.96 -9.24 16.63
C SER A 163 9.51 -9.00 16.22
N PRO A 164 8.62 -10.01 16.23
CA PRO A 164 7.24 -9.85 15.78
C PRO A 164 6.53 -8.65 16.41
N ARG A 165 6.86 -8.33 17.67
CA ARG A 165 6.34 -7.16 18.39
C ARG A 165 6.76 -5.83 17.75
N ALA A 166 8.04 -5.68 17.41
CA ALA A 166 8.55 -4.45 16.79
C ALA A 166 7.97 -4.23 15.40
N GLY A 167 7.89 -5.29 14.59
CA GLY A 167 7.26 -5.25 13.27
C GLY A 167 5.78 -4.86 13.34
N LEU A 168 5.04 -5.45 14.27
CA LEU A 168 3.64 -5.10 14.52
C LEU A 168 3.48 -3.64 14.98
N GLY A 169 4.33 -3.17 15.90
CA GLY A 169 4.30 -1.78 16.39
C GLY A 169 4.56 -0.77 15.27
N LEU A 170 5.60 -0.97 14.47
CA LEU A 170 5.93 -0.10 13.33
C LEU A 170 4.87 -0.17 12.23
N GLY A 171 4.37 -1.36 11.91
CA GLY A 171 3.29 -1.55 10.95
C GLY A 171 2.01 -0.85 11.38
N ALA A 172 1.62 -0.97 12.66
CA ALA A 172 0.45 -0.31 13.22
C ALA A 172 0.61 1.22 13.21
N ALA A 173 1.78 1.74 13.56
CA ALA A 173 2.06 3.18 13.51
C ALA A 173 1.95 3.72 12.09
N LEU A 174 2.52 3.01 11.12
CA LEU A 174 2.41 3.37 9.70
C LEU A 174 0.96 3.37 9.24
N TRP A 175 0.20 2.33 9.58
CA TRP A 175 -1.23 2.24 9.25
C TRP A 175 -2.02 3.42 9.83
N LEU A 176 -1.86 3.73 11.12
CA LEU A 176 -2.56 4.83 11.78
C LEU A 176 -2.23 6.19 11.16
N VAL A 177 -0.95 6.44 10.83
CA VAL A 177 -0.54 7.70 10.19
C VAL A 177 -1.16 7.84 8.80
N LEU A 178 -1.18 6.76 8.01
CA LEU A 178 -1.78 6.78 6.67
C LEU A 178 -3.31 6.90 6.74
N ALA A 179 -3.94 6.21 7.69
CA ALA A 179 -5.38 6.28 7.93
C ALA A 179 -5.83 7.69 8.30
N LEU A 180 -5.15 8.32 9.27
CA LEU A 180 -5.40 9.69 9.66
C LEU A 180 -5.16 10.67 8.51
N HIS A 181 -4.05 10.52 7.77
CA HIS A 181 -3.78 11.34 6.61
C HIS A 181 -4.91 11.26 5.56
N ASP A 182 -5.37 10.05 5.24
CA ASP A 182 -6.45 9.85 4.25
C ASP A 182 -7.79 10.40 4.76
N LEU A 183 -8.14 10.18 6.03
CA LEU A 183 -9.33 10.77 6.65
C LEU A 183 -9.31 12.31 6.63
N LEU A 184 -8.16 12.92 6.92
CA LEU A 184 -8.02 14.38 6.99
C LEU A 184 -7.93 15.03 5.60
N SER A 185 -7.48 14.29 4.58
CA SER A 185 -7.30 14.83 3.23
C SER A 185 -8.44 14.52 2.25
N ASP A 186 -9.20 13.43 2.45
CA ASP A 186 -10.31 13.04 1.57
C ASP A 186 -11.68 13.53 2.11
N ARG A 187 -12.20 14.61 1.50
CA ARG A 187 -13.52 15.16 1.81
C ARG A 187 -14.66 14.15 1.63
N THR A 188 -14.50 13.15 0.76
CA THR A 188 -15.53 12.12 0.56
C THR A 188 -15.62 11.18 1.76
N LEU A 189 -14.52 10.95 2.49
CA LEU A 189 -14.53 10.20 3.75
C LEU A 189 -15.15 11.04 4.88
N GLN A 190 -14.88 12.35 4.88
CA GLN A 190 -15.44 13.31 5.85
C GLN A 190 -16.95 13.56 5.69
N ALA A 191 -17.53 13.19 4.54
CA ALA A 191 -18.98 13.24 4.35
C ALA A 191 -19.71 12.09 5.06
N GLY A 192 -18.99 11.03 5.46
CA GLY A 192 -19.58 9.86 6.10
C GLY A 192 -19.97 10.11 7.56
N PRO A 193 -21.01 9.42 8.07
CA PRO A 193 -21.28 9.43 9.50
C PRO A 193 -20.08 8.85 10.26
N HIS A 194 -19.81 9.39 11.46
CA HIS A 194 -18.76 8.92 12.38
C HIS A 194 -17.30 9.16 11.98
N TRP A 195 -16.98 9.86 10.88
CA TRP A 195 -15.57 10.11 10.51
C TRP A 195 -14.76 10.80 11.62
N ARG A 196 -15.37 11.74 12.36
CA ARG A 196 -14.75 12.44 13.49
C ARG A 196 -14.43 11.50 14.65
N ALA A 197 -15.36 10.60 14.97
CA ALA A 197 -15.18 9.62 16.02
C ALA A 197 -14.06 8.65 15.65
N LEU A 198 -14.03 8.18 14.40
CA LEU A 198 -12.94 7.33 13.90
C LEU A 198 -11.59 8.04 13.96
N ALA A 199 -11.51 9.30 13.48
CA ALA A 199 -10.27 10.09 13.54
C ALA A 199 -9.79 10.29 15.00
N ALA A 200 -10.70 10.54 15.94
CA ALA A 200 -10.36 10.64 17.36
C ALA A 200 -9.81 9.31 17.91
N ILE A 201 -10.45 8.19 17.57
CA ILE A 201 -9.99 6.84 17.96
C ILE A 201 -8.60 6.56 17.39
N GLU A 202 -8.36 6.85 16.11
CA GLU A 202 -7.07 6.64 15.46
C GLU A 202 -5.97 7.54 16.06
N CYS A 203 -6.28 8.80 16.38
CA CYS A 203 -5.36 9.70 17.09
C CYS A 203 -4.98 9.16 18.47
N LEU A 204 -5.98 8.74 19.26
CA LEU A 204 -5.74 8.17 20.59
C LEU A 204 -4.93 6.87 20.51
N ALA A 205 -5.23 6.01 19.55
CA ALA A 205 -4.47 4.79 19.30
C ALA A 205 -3.02 5.09 18.92
N LEU A 206 -2.78 6.11 18.10
CA LEU A 206 -1.43 6.52 17.71
C LEU A 206 -0.65 7.06 18.91
N ILE A 207 -1.25 7.92 19.73
CA ILE A 207 -0.63 8.44 20.96
C ILE A 207 -0.28 7.29 21.91
N ALA A 208 -1.21 6.35 22.13
CA ALA A 208 -0.98 5.19 22.99
C ALA A 208 0.16 4.32 22.46
N LEU A 209 0.20 4.06 21.16
CA LEU A 209 1.24 3.28 20.51
C LEU A 209 2.63 3.94 20.64
N LEU A 210 2.71 5.26 20.45
CA LEU A 210 3.94 6.02 20.65
C LEU A 210 4.39 6.01 22.11
N GLY A 211 3.44 6.10 23.05
CA GLY A 211 3.71 5.95 24.49
C GLY A 211 4.30 4.58 24.83
N LEU A 212 3.72 3.50 24.31
CA LEU A 212 4.26 2.14 24.48
C LEU A 212 5.68 2.00 23.88
N ALA A 213 5.92 2.61 22.73
CA ALA A 213 7.25 2.62 22.11
C ALA A 213 8.27 3.37 22.98
N ALA A 214 7.90 4.53 23.53
CA ALA A 214 8.74 5.32 24.44
C ALA A 214 9.09 4.56 25.73
N LEU A 215 8.17 3.72 26.23
CA LEU A 215 8.39 2.83 27.37
C LEU A 215 9.23 1.59 27.03
N GLY A 216 9.65 1.43 25.77
CA GLY A 216 10.51 0.32 25.34
C GLY A 216 9.76 -1.00 25.09
N PHE A 217 8.43 -0.99 24.98
CA PHE A 217 7.61 -2.21 24.79
C PHE A 217 7.99 -3.01 23.54
N PHE A 218 8.54 -2.32 22.52
CA PHE A 218 8.95 -2.93 21.24
C PHE A 218 10.43 -3.28 21.17
N LYS A 219 11.21 -3.09 22.24
CA LYS A 219 12.63 -3.48 22.25
C LYS A 219 12.75 -5.02 22.13
N PRO A 220 13.68 -5.54 21.31
CA PRO A 220 13.98 -6.96 21.29
C PRO A 220 14.45 -7.41 22.67
N VAL A 221 13.92 -8.55 23.15
CA VAL A 221 14.46 -9.23 24.34
C VAL A 221 15.68 -9.99 23.84
N HIS A 222 16.87 -9.57 24.29
CA HIS A 222 18.14 -10.25 23.98
C HIS A 222 18.28 -11.54 24.77
#